data_AF-A0A967QHJ5-F1
#
_entry.id   AF-A0A967QHJ5-F1
#
_cell.length_a   1.000
_cell.length_b   1.000
_cell.length_c   1.000
_cell.angle_alpha   90.00
_cell.angle_beta   90.00
_cell.angle_gamma   90.00
#
_symmetry.space_group_name_H-M   'P 1'
#
loop_
_entity.id
_entity.type
_entity.pdbx_description
1 polymer ?
#
loop_
_entity_poly.entity_id
_entity_poly.type
_entity_poly.pdbx_seq_one_letter_code
_entity_poly.pdbx_strand_id
1 'polypeptide(L)'
;RPLDDVGDAGVVILGAPFDWGASHRPGARFGPKAIREVGYLGFDGARPHLPTGIDPLGVLNVVDAGDVALPIGYIEESIDRIGD
;
A
#
# COMPACT_ATOMS: atom_id res chain seq x y z
N ARG A 1 -3.65 -10.47 -3.46
CA ARG A 1 -2.94 -11.77 -3.50
C ARG A 1 -2.67 -12.19 -2.07
N PRO A 2 -2.70 -13.49 -1.72
CA PRO A 2 -2.10 -13.92 -0.45
C PRO A 2 -0.64 -13.46 -0.41
N LEU A 3 -0.15 -13.01 0.74
CA LEU A 3 1.26 -12.61 0.89
C LEU A 3 2.23 -13.75 0.56
N ASP A 4 1.77 -15.00 0.64
CA ASP A 4 2.53 -16.19 0.26
C ASP A 4 2.91 -16.26 -1.24
N ASP A 5 2.29 -15.42 -2.08
CA ASP A 5 2.52 -15.34 -3.55
C ASP A 5 3.42 -14.14 -3.95
N VAL A 6 4.17 -13.55 -3.02
CA VAL A 6 5.08 -12.42 -3.29
C VAL A 6 6.52 -12.84 -3.66
N GLY A 7 6.83 -14.14 -3.64
CA GLY A 7 8.11 -14.68 -4.11
C GLY A 7 9.31 -14.20 -3.29
N ASP A 8 10.38 -13.81 -4.00
CA ASP A 8 11.64 -13.30 -3.44
C ASP A 8 11.65 -11.76 -3.29
N ALA A 9 10.47 -11.14 -3.15
CA ALA A 9 10.34 -9.70 -2.94
C ALA A 9 11.15 -9.25 -1.71
N GLY A 10 12.04 -8.27 -1.91
CA GLY A 10 12.77 -7.63 -0.81
C GLY A 10 11.94 -6.56 -0.11
N VAL A 11 10.93 -6.02 -0.80
CA VAL A 11 9.96 -5.06 -0.25
C VAL A 11 8.57 -5.39 -0.79
N VAL A 12 7.58 -5.39 0.10
CA VAL A 12 6.18 -5.54 -0.26
C VAL A 12 5.42 -4.29 0.15
N ILE A 13 4.68 -3.71 -0.78
CA ILE A 13 3.76 -2.58 -0.54
C ILE A 13 2.36 -3.14 -0.37
N LEU A 14 1.72 -2.77 0.75
CA LEU A 14 0.34 -3.11 1.09
C LEU A 14 -0.44 -1.84 1.37
N GLY A 15 -1.71 -1.81 0.97
CA GLY A 15 -2.67 -0.82 1.40
C GLY A 15 -3.59 -1.35 2.49
N ALA A 16 -3.87 -0.53 3.51
CA ALA A 16 -4.86 -0.81 4.54
C ALA A 16 -6.02 0.21 4.43
N PRO A 17 -7.07 -0.08 3.65
CA PRO A 17 -8.18 0.85 3.42
C PRO A 17 -9.14 0.90 4.62
N PHE A 18 -8.67 1.46 5.74
CA PHE A 18 -9.36 1.50 7.04
C PHE A 18 -9.55 2.94 7.52
N ASP A 19 -10.74 3.28 8.04
CA ASP A 19 -10.95 4.52 8.80
C ASP A 19 -12.07 4.45 9.86
N TRP A 20 -12.54 3.25 10.23
CA TRP A 20 -13.69 3.10 11.15
C TRP A 20 -13.40 3.60 12.57
N GLY A 21 -12.12 3.82 12.93
CA GLY A 21 -11.72 4.48 14.17
C GLY A 21 -11.78 6.01 14.13
N ALA A 22 -12.02 6.63 12.96
CA ALA A 22 -12.09 8.08 12.83
C ALA A 22 -13.48 8.61 13.24
N SER A 23 -13.53 9.53 14.21
CA SER A 23 -14.79 10.06 14.75
C SER A 23 -15.35 11.26 13.97
N HIS A 24 -14.49 12.16 13.50
CA HIS A 24 -14.91 13.45 12.94
C HIS A 24 -14.74 13.56 11.42
N ARG A 25 -13.63 13.04 10.88
CA ARG A 25 -13.27 13.18 9.46
C ARG A 25 -12.85 11.82 8.87
N PRO A 26 -13.81 10.96 8.51
CA PRO A 26 -13.52 9.73 7.78
C PRO A 26 -13.07 10.05 6.34
N GLY A 27 -12.48 9.07 5.68
CA GLY A 27 -12.00 9.17 4.30
C GLY A 27 -10.64 8.52 4.08
N ALA A 28 -9.88 8.21 5.15
CA ALA A 28 -8.55 7.59 5.03
C ALA A 28 -8.60 6.22 4.33
N ARG A 29 -9.75 5.52 4.37
CA ARG A 29 -9.96 4.27 3.64
C ARG A 29 -9.77 4.40 2.11
N PHE A 30 -9.93 5.60 1.56
CA PHE A 30 -9.75 5.87 0.13
C PHE A 30 -8.29 6.23 -0.21
N GLY A 31 -7.45 6.46 0.80
CA GLY A 31 -6.05 6.87 0.65
C GLY A 31 -5.21 5.91 -0.20
N PRO A 32 -5.19 4.59 0.08
CA PRO A 32 -4.37 3.65 -0.69
C PRO A 32 -4.64 3.69 -2.20
N LYS A 33 -5.92 3.73 -2.59
CA LYS A 33 -6.32 3.87 -3.99
C LYS A 33 -5.89 5.21 -4.57
N ALA A 34 -6.16 6.32 -3.87
CA ALA A 34 -5.78 7.64 -4.32
C ALA A 34 -4.28 7.76 -4.56
N ILE A 35 -3.44 7.22 -3.66
CA ILE A 35 -1.97 7.20 -3.80
C ILE A 35 -1.53 6.45 -5.07
N ARG A 36 -2.17 5.33 -5.40
CA ARG A 36 -1.84 4.55 -6.61
C ARG A 36 -2.26 5.25 -7.90
N GLU A 37 -3.36 6.00 -7.85
CA GLU A 37 -3.89 6.73 -9.01
C GLU A 37 -3.12 8.04 -9.28
N VAL A 38 -2.35 8.54 -8.31
CA VAL A 38 -1.56 9.76 -8.47
C VAL A 38 -0.11 9.45 -8.78
N GLY A 39 0.39 9.98 -9.88
CA GLY A 39 1.80 9.88 -10.25
C GLY A 39 2.17 11.00 -11.21
N TYR A 40 3.30 11.65 -10.96
CA TYR A 40 3.85 12.66 -11.87
C TYR A 40 4.63 12.04 -13.04
N LEU A 41 5.22 10.87 -12.80
CA LEU A 41 6.06 10.14 -13.75
C LEU A 41 5.27 9.02 -14.45
N GLY A 42 5.74 8.60 -15.62
CA GLY A 42 5.17 7.47 -16.36
C GLY A 42 5.22 6.16 -15.58
N PHE A 43 4.41 5.18 -15.98
CA PHE A 43 4.44 3.82 -15.42
C PHE A 43 5.52 2.96 -16.10
N ASP A 44 6.77 3.40 -16.01
CA ASP A 44 7.96 2.78 -16.60
C ASP A 44 8.86 2.05 -15.60
N GLY A 45 8.46 2.04 -14.31
CA GLY A 45 9.22 1.40 -13.24
C GLY A 45 10.40 2.23 -12.72
N ALA A 46 10.57 3.47 -13.17
CA ALA A 46 11.64 4.36 -12.71
C ALA A 46 11.12 5.41 -11.72
N ARG A 47 11.67 5.47 -10.50
CA ARG A 47 11.26 6.44 -9.46
C ARG A 47 12.48 7.04 -8.74
N PRO A 48 13.38 7.73 -9.45
CA PRO A 48 14.56 8.33 -8.83
C PRO A 48 14.15 9.41 -7.82
N HIS A 49 14.66 9.29 -6.61
CA HIS A 49 14.44 10.28 -5.56
C HIS A 49 15.26 11.55 -5.86
N LEU A 50 14.58 12.70 -5.94
CA LEU A 50 15.15 13.96 -6.45
C LEU A 50 16.49 14.38 -5.78
N PRO A 51 16.59 14.46 -4.44
CA PRO A 51 17.86 14.81 -3.78
C PRO A 51 18.99 13.80 -3.91
N THR A 52 18.69 12.50 -3.90
CA THR A 52 19.72 11.45 -3.76
C THR A 52 20.05 10.75 -5.07
N GLY A 53 19.18 10.88 -6.09
CA GLY A 53 19.28 10.17 -7.35
C GLY A 53 19.01 8.65 -7.26
N ILE A 54 18.78 8.12 -6.05
CA ILE A 54 18.54 6.69 -5.85
C ILE A 54 17.16 6.35 -6.40
N ASP A 55 17.10 5.34 -7.27
CA ASP A 55 15.86 4.73 -7.72
C ASP A 55 15.63 3.41 -6.97
N PRO A 56 14.75 3.39 -5.94
CA PRO A 56 14.54 2.19 -5.14
C PRO A 56 13.98 1.03 -5.95
N LEU A 57 13.20 1.30 -7.02
CA LEU A 57 12.65 0.25 -7.88
C LEU A 57 13.72 -0.38 -8.79
N GLY A 58 14.83 0.32 -9.03
CA GLY A 58 15.98 -0.19 -9.79
C GLY A 58 16.97 -1.00 -8.94
N VAL A 59 16.93 -0.88 -7.61
CA VAL A 59 17.87 -1.56 -6.71
C VAL A 59 17.24 -2.58 -5.76
N LEU A 60 15.91 -2.57 -5.60
CA LEU A 60 15.16 -3.51 -4.77
C LEU A 60 14.12 -4.23 -5.62
N ASN A 61 13.90 -5.51 -5.31
CA ASN A 61 12.74 -6.24 -5.82
C ASN A 61 11.50 -5.82 -5.01
N VAL A 62 10.70 -4.91 -5.57
CA VAL A 62 9.52 -4.34 -4.91
C VAL A 62 8.24 -4.88 -5.56
N VAL A 63 7.32 -5.38 -4.74
CA VAL A 63 6.01 -5.86 -5.19
C VAL A 63 4.90 -5.05 -4.54
N ASP A 64 3.93 -4.59 -5.33
CA ASP A 64 2.64 -4.11 -4.81
C ASP A 64 1.67 -5.29 -4.70
N ALA A 65 1.31 -5.66 -3.48
CA ALA A 65 0.41 -6.78 -3.20
C ALA A 65 -1.07 -6.37 -3.17
N GLY A 66 -1.37 -5.08 -3.37
CA GLY A 66 -2.70 -4.52 -3.33
C GLY A 66 -3.15 -4.14 -1.93
N ASP A 67 -4.45 -4.28 -1.67
CA ASP A 67 -5.07 -3.90 -0.40
C ASP A 67 -5.41 -5.14 0.44
N VAL A 68 -5.28 -5.01 1.76
CA VAL A 68 -5.79 -5.99 2.72
C VAL A 68 -7.32 -6.01 2.61
N ALA A 69 -7.90 -7.21 2.56
CA ALA A 69 -9.35 -7.38 2.50
C ALA A 69 -9.97 -7.15 3.88
N LEU A 70 -10.57 -5.98 4.09
CA LEU A 70 -11.13 -5.59 5.39
C LEU A 70 -12.66 -5.65 5.42
N PRO A 71 -13.27 -6.24 6.46
CA PRO A 71 -14.71 -6.25 6.66
C PRO A 71 -15.22 -4.85 7.03
N ILE A 72 -16.36 -4.44 6.47
CA ILE A 72 -16.90 -3.10 6.68
C ILE A 72 -17.51 -3.00 8.08
N GLY A 73 -17.01 -2.08 8.90
CA GLY A 73 -17.60 -1.74 10.20
C GLY A 73 -17.21 -2.67 11.35
N TYR A 74 -16.36 -3.66 11.12
CA TYR A 74 -15.82 -4.55 12.14
C TYR A 74 -14.38 -4.12 12.47
N ILE A 75 -14.23 -3.31 13.52
CA ILE A 75 -12.96 -2.66 13.86
C ILE A 75 -11.90 -3.68 14.27
N GLU A 76 -12.24 -4.52 15.25
CA GLU A 76 -11.34 -5.50 15.84
C GLU A 76 -10.86 -6.49 14.78
N GLU A 77 -11.79 -7.09 14.03
CA GLU A 77 -11.45 -8.01 12.93
C GLU A 77 -10.58 -7.35 11.85
N SER A 78 -10.84 -6.08 11.53
CA SER A 78 -10.01 -5.36 10.55
C SER A 78 -8.60 -5.09 11.08
N ILE A 79 -8.45 -4.78 12.36
CA ILE A 79 -7.14 -4.57 12.99
C ILE A 79 -6.36 -5.89 13.01
N ASP A 80 -7.01 -7.00 13.37
CA ASP A 80 -6.39 -8.33 13.36
C ASP A 80 -5.88 -8.67 11.95
N ARG A 81 -6.72 -8.50 10.91
CA ARG A 81 -6.32 -8.74 9.52
C ARG A 81 -5.20 -7.83 9.00
N ILE A 82 -5.02 -6.63 9.56
CA ILE A 82 -3.91 -5.73 9.21
C ILE A 82 -2.63 -6.18 9.91
N GLY A 83 -2.76 -6.77 11.11
CA GLY A 83 -1.63 -7.24 11.91
C GLY A 83 -1.07 -8.62 11.49
N ASP A 84 -1.89 -9.43 10.81
CA ASP A 84 -1.51 -10.72 10.21
C ASP A 84 -0.58 -10.58 9.00
#